data_AF-G2G3F3-F1
#
_entry.id   AF-G2G3F3-F1
#
_cell.length_a   1.000
_cell.length_b   1.000
_cell.length_c   1.000
_cell.angle_alpha   90.00
_cell.angle_beta   90.00
_cell.angle_gamma   90.00
#
_symmetry.space_group_name_H-M   'P 1'
#
loop_
_entity.id
_entity.type
_entity.pdbx_description
1 polymer ?
#
loop_
_entity_poly.entity_id
_entity_poly.type
_entity_poly.pdbx_seq_one_letter_code
_entity_poly.pdbx_strand_id
1 'polypeptide(L)'
;MLLDWLELHLALEGRLDHDGTASWKHRSVYELVAAHGRWFIPAALPAEVQALPERQCFANAAATEQEHPHLAYTEGFAVADGSPVPTAHAWCTDANGYVIDPTWSDLGGSAYLGIVLPPPLRPCAPRNWGVLEAPDSLYRLLRDGL
;
A
#
# COMPACT_ATOMS: atom_id res chain seq x y z
N MET A 1 15.73 0.96 -7.15
CA MET A 1 15.25 -0.33 -6.64
C MET A 1 13.72 -0.43 -6.69
N LEU A 2 12.95 0.31 -5.86
CA LEU A 2 11.48 0.30 -5.94
C LEU A 2 10.97 0.97 -7.23
N LEU A 3 11.47 2.17 -7.56
CA LEU A 3 11.04 2.88 -8.77
C LEU A 3 11.36 2.08 -10.05
N ASP A 4 12.60 1.60 -10.19
CA ASP A 4 12.99 0.77 -11.35
C ASP A 4 12.12 -0.49 -11.46
N TRP A 5 11.77 -1.12 -10.33
CA TRP A 5 10.87 -2.26 -10.30
C TRP A 5 9.46 -1.88 -10.77
N LEU A 6 8.94 -0.72 -10.35
CA LEU A 6 7.62 -0.23 -10.78
C LEU A 6 7.61 0.09 -12.28
N GLU A 7 8.64 0.78 -12.77
CA GLU A 7 8.81 1.08 -14.20
C GLU A 7 8.89 -0.20 -15.04
N LEU A 8 9.58 -1.23 -14.55
CA LEU A 8 9.63 -2.53 -15.21
C LEU A 8 8.24 -3.17 -15.31
N HIS A 9 7.43 -3.10 -14.26
CA HIS A 9 6.06 -3.62 -14.28
C HIS A 9 5.18 -2.85 -15.27
N LEU A 10 5.24 -1.52 -15.26
CA LEU A 10 4.53 -0.69 -16.23
C LEU A 10 4.95 -0.99 -17.68
N ALA A 11 6.25 -1.17 -17.92
CA ALA A 11 6.77 -1.51 -19.24
C ALA A 11 6.36 -2.91 -19.69
N LEU A 12 6.31 -3.88 -18.78
CA LEU A 12 5.81 -5.23 -19.06
C LEU A 12 4.32 -5.18 -19.40
N GLU A 13 3.53 -4.41 -18.65
CA GLU A 13 2.10 -4.28 -18.89
C GLU A 13 1.78 -3.58 -20.21
N GLY A 14 2.56 -2.56 -20.58
CA GLY A 14 2.46 -1.93 -21.89
C GLY A 14 2.73 -2.86 -23.07
N ARG A 15 3.34 -4.03 -22.84
CA ARG A 15 3.63 -5.06 -23.86
C ARG A 15 2.62 -6.21 -23.87
N LEU A 16 1.79 -6.34 -22.83
CA LEU A 16 0.76 -7.36 -22.74
C LEU A 16 -0.57 -6.78 -23.26
N ASP A 17 -1.32 -7.54 -24.05
CA ASP A 17 -2.64 -7.10 -24.52
C ASP A 17 -3.64 -7.08 -23.34
N HIS A 18 -3.97 -5.87 -22.88
CA HIS A 18 -4.90 -5.62 -21.76
C HIS A 18 -6.33 -5.36 -22.26
N ASP A 19 -6.80 -6.13 -23.24
CA ASP A 19 -8.12 -5.90 -23.86
C ASP A 19 -9.27 -5.87 -22.82
N GLY A 20 -9.13 -6.63 -21.74
CA GLY A 20 -10.10 -6.68 -20.64
C GLY A 20 -10.19 -5.41 -19.78
N THR A 21 -9.14 -4.58 -19.74
CA THR A 21 -9.08 -3.33 -18.95
C THR A 21 -8.81 -2.10 -19.83
N ALA A 22 -8.86 -2.23 -21.16
CA ALA A 22 -8.52 -1.16 -22.09
C ALA A 22 -9.37 0.12 -21.93
N SER A 23 -10.61 -0.01 -21.43
CA SER A 23 -11.53 1.11 -21.17
C SER A 23 -11.50 1.61 -19.72
N TRP A 24 -10.71 1.00 -18.85
CA TRP A 24 -10.61 1.36 -17.44
C TRP A 24 -9.68 2.57 -17.28
N LYS A 25 -9.87 3.37 -16.21
CA LYS A 25 -9.01 4.53 -15.94
C LYS A 25 -7.56 4.14 -15.68
N HIS A 26 -7.36 2.98 -15.05
CA HIS A 26 -6.07 2.37 -14.80
C HIS A 26 -6.14 0.90 -15.23
N ARG A 27 -5.10 0.42 -15.92
CA ARG A 27 -5.03 -0.95 -16.45
C ARG A 27 -4.58 -1.96 -15.39
N SER A 28 -3.90 -1.48 -14.36
CA SER A 28 -3.32 -2.28 -13.29
C SER A 28 -3.16 -1.51 -11.98
N VAL A 29 -2.90 -2.25 -10.91
CA VAL A 29 -2.52 -1.67 -9.61
C VAL A 29 -1.22 -0.85 -9.70
N TYR A 30 -0.28 -1.25 -10.55
CA TYR A 30 0.98 -0.52 -10.73
C TYR A 30 0.73 0.84 -11.37
N GLU A 31 -0.14 0.93 -12.38
CA GLU A 31 -0.54 2.20 -12.99
C GLU A 31 -1.30 3.09 -12.00
N LEU A 32 -2.20 2.50 -11.20
CA LEU A 32 -2.93 3.22 -10.16
C LEU A 32 -1.97 3.83 -9.13
N VAL A 33 -1.02 3.05 -8.60
CA VAL A 33 -0.02 3.53 -7.64
C VAL A 33 0.97 4.50 -8.28
N ALA A 34 1.36 4.32 -9.54
CA ALA A 34 2.21 5.26 -10.25
C ALA A 34 1.51 6.62 -10.47
N ALA A 35 0.20 6.61 -10.72
CA ALA A 35 -0.57 7.82 -10.99
C ALA A 35 -0.94 8.61 -9.73
N HIS A 36 -1.25 7.93 -8.63
CA HIS A 36 -1.81 8.56 -7.42
C HIS A 36 -0.96 8.36 -6.15
N GLY A 37 0.05 7.51 -6.23
CA GLY A 37 0.91 7.20 -5.10
C GLY A 37 1.79 8.38 -4.70
N ARG A 38 2.15 8.41 -3.43
CA ARG A 38 3.08 9.37 -2.83
C ARG A 38 4.18 8.60 -2.11
N TRP A 39 5.38 9.17 -2.14
CA TRP A 39 6.49 8.68 -1.33
C TRP A 39 6.28 9.09 0.13
N PHE A 40 6.54 8.15 1.04
CA PHE A 40 6.49 8.38 2.47
C PHE A 40 7.87 8.20 3.09
N ILE A 41 8.06 8.84 4.24
CA ILE A 41 9.34 8.90 4.93
C ILE A 41 9.41 7.72 5.92
N PRO A 42 10.34 6.77 5.74
CA PRO A 42 10.57 5.74 6.74
C PRO A 42 10.85 6.34 8.12
N ALA A 43 10.25 5.77 9.15
CA ALA A 43 10.47 6.15 10.53
C ALA A 43 10.45 4.92 11.44
N ALA A 44 11.10 5.04 12.60
CA ALA A 44 10.96 4.05 13.65
C ALA A 44 9.53 4.07 14.20
N LEU A 45 9.04 2.91 14.66
CA LEU A 45 7.72 2.82 15.25
C LEU A 45 7.64 3.69 16.51
N PRO A 46 6.65 4.61 16.62
CA PRO A 46 6.45 5.40 17.82
C PRO A 46 6.16 4.51 19.04
N ALA A 47 6.60 4.93 20.23
CA ALA A 47 6.49 4.14 21.46
C ALA A 47 5.03 3.87 21.88
N GLU A 48 4.12 4.74 21.45
CA GLU A 48 2.68 4.66 21.68
C GLU A 48 1.97 3.66 20.75
N VAL A 49 2.62 3.19 19.67
CA VAL A 49 2.04 2.23 18.72
C VAL A 49 2.59 0.85 19.01
N GLN A 50 1.68 -0.12 19.16
CA GLN A 50 2.06 -1.51 19.42
C GLN A 50 2.57 -2.19 18.13
N ALA A 51 3.71 -2.88 18.25
CA ALA A 51 4.16 -3.82 17.23
C ALA A 51 3.23 -5.04 17.15
N LEU A 52 2.82 -5.40 15.94
CA LEU A 52 1.85 -6.44 15.65
C LEU A 52 2.47 -7.54 14.77
N PRO A 53 1.87 -8.75 14.72
CA PRO A 53 2.45 -9.88 14.01
C PRO A 53 2.72 -9.61 12.52
N GLU A 54 3.86 -10.12 12.02
CA GLU A 54 4.21 -10.06 10.61
C GLU A 54 3.16 -10.72 9.70
N ARG A 55 3.17 -10.35 8.41
CA ARG A 55 2.29 -10.91 7.34
C ARG A 55 0.80 -10.60 7.53
N GLN A 56 0.48 -9.64 8.40
CA GLN A 56 -0.87 -9.14 8.64
C GLN A 56 -0.94 -7.62 8.43
N CYS A 57 -0.10 -7.05 7.56
CA CYS A 57 0.05 -5.60 7.39
C CYS A 57 -1.27 -4.85 7.14
N PHE A 58 -2.13 -5.38 6.27
CA PHE A 58 -3.46 -4.78 6.00
C PHE A 58 -4.33 -4.68 7.26
N ALA A 59 -4.43 -5.78 8.02
CA ALA A 59 -5.23 -5.80 9.25
C ALA A 59 -4.59 -4.97 10.35
N ASN A 60 -3.27 -5.06 10.51
CA ASN A 60 -2.52 -4.31 11.52
C ASN A 60 -2.64 -2.81 11.29
N ALA A 61 -2.39 -2.33 10.06
CA ALA A 61 -2.50 -0.91 9.74
C ALA A 61 -3.93 -0.39 9.92
N ALA A 62 -4.96 -1.18 9.57
CA ALA A 62 -6.35 -0.79 9.78
C ALA A 62 -6.71 -0.69 11.28
N ALA A 63 -6.25 -1.65 12.09
CA ALA A 63 -6.45 -1.61 13.54
C ALA A 63 -5.70 -0.43 14.18
N THR A 64 -4.45 -0.19 13.79
CA THR A 64 -3.66 0.96 14.26
C THR A 64 -4.33 2.30 13.91
N GLU A 65 -4.89 2.46 12.71
CA GLU A 65 -5.64 3.67 12.36
C GLU A 65 -6.89 3.85 13.24
N GLN A 66 -7.62 2.77 13.53
CA GLN A 66 -8.80 2.81 14.41
C GLN A 66 -8.44 3.24 15.84
N GLU A 67 -7.30 2.75 16.35
CA GLU A 67 -6.78 3.11 17.68
C GLU A 67 -6.19 4.52 17.71
N HIS A 68 -5.66 5.00 16.58
CA HIS A 68 -5.02 6.29 16.43
C HIS A 68 -5.63 7.10 15.27
N PRO A 69 -6.83 7.70 15.43
CA PRO A 69 -7.58 8.33 14.32
C PRO A 69 -6.93 9.55 13.66
N HIS A 70 -5.79 10.01 14.17
CA HIS A 70 -4.97 11.07 13.56
C HIS A 70 -4.03 10.53 12.48
N LEU A 71 -3.86 9.21 12.42
CA LEU A 71 -3.12 8.51 11.38
C LEU A 71 -4.05 8.17 10.22
N ALA A 72 -3.46 8.04 9.03
CA ALA A 72 -4.20 7.68 7.83
C ALA A 72 -3.72 6.33 7.29
N TYR A 73 -4.66 5.40 7.09
CA TYR A 73 -4.38 4.11 6.47
C TYR A 73 -3.93 4.27 5.02
N THR A 74 -2.83 3.59 4.68
CA THR A 74 -2.15 3.69 3.39
C THR A 74 -1.83 2.30 2.88
N GLU A 75 -2.05 2.07 1.58
CA GLU A 75 -1.61 0.86 0.89
C GLU A 75 -0.76 1.18 -0.32
N GLY A 76 0.13 0.27 -0.67
CA GLY A 76 0.95 0.40 -1.87
C GLY A 76 2.06 -0.61 -1.87
N PHE A 77 3.24 -0.19 -2.33
CA PHE A 77 4.43 -1.01 -2.38
C PHE A 77 5.48 -0.50 -1.41
N ALA A 78 6.05 -1.42 -0.64
CA ALA A 78 7.13 -1.13 0.29
C ALA A 78 8.28 -2.13 0.12
N VAL A 79 9.48 -1.71 0.50
CA VAL A 79 10.66 -2.57 0.55
C VAL A 79 11.12 -2.69 2.00
N ALA A 80 11.04 -3.89 2.57
CA ALA A 80 11.61 -4.17 3.89
C ALA A 80 13.13 -3.97 3.90
N ASP A 81 13.70 -3.54 5.02
CA ASP A 81 15.15 -3.45 5.15
C ASP A 81 15.80 -4.83 4.97
N GLY A 82 16.91 -4.87 4.24
CA GLY A 82 17.61 -6.10 3.89
C GLY A 82 16.92 -6.96 2.81
N SER A 83 15.75 -6.56 2.30
CA SER A 83 15.09 -7.20 1.16
C SER A 83 15.32 -6.39 -0.13
N PRO A 84 15.63 -7.03 -1.27
CA PRO A 84 15.71 -6.35 -2.56
C PRO A 84 14.36 -6.28 -3.31
N VAL A 85 13.30 -6.89 -2.77
CA VAL A 85 12.02 -7.10 -3.48
C VAL A 85 10.93 -6.21 -2.89
N PRO A 86 10.36 -5.28 -3.67
CA PRO A 86 9.13 -4.57 -3.28
C PRO A 86 7.97 -5.55 -3.13
N THR A 87 7.15 -5.35 -2.10
CA THR A 87 5.94 -6.14 -1.83
C THR A 87 4.74 -5.22 -1.69
N ALA A 88 3.55 -5.72 -2.04
CA ALA A 88 2.30 -5.12 -1.61
C ALA A 88 2.30 -5.05 -0.08
N HIS A 89 1.94 -3.89 0.47
CA HIS A 89 2.04 -3.62 1.90
C HIS A 89 1.04 -2.55 2.33
N ALA A 90 0.79 -2.49 3.63
CA ALA A 90 -0.04 -1.47 4.26
C ALA A 90 0.61 -0.94 5.53
N TRP A 91 0.40 0.35 5.77
CA TRP A 91 0.94 1.10 6.90
C TRP A 91 0.01 2.27 7.25
N CYS A 92 0.26 2.90 8.39
CA CYS A 92 -0.33 4.17 8.74
C CYS A 92 0.61 5.33 8.37
N THR A 93 0.07 6.50 8.08
CA THR A 93 0.86 7.71 7.81
C THR A 93 0.39 8.86 8.69
N ASP A 94 1.32 9.66 9.19
CA ASP A 94 0.99 10.89 9.92
C ASP A 94 0.80 12.09 8.97
N ALA A 95 0.42 13.24 9.56
CA ALA A 95 0.22 14.48 8.82
C ALA A 95 1.50 15.02 8.14
N ASN A 96 2.68 14.56 8.55
CA ASN A 96 3.97 14.96 7.99
C ASN A 96 4.47 13.98 6.92
N GLY A 97 3.76 12.87 6.70
CA GLY A 97 4.12 11.83 5.73
C GLY A 97 5.13 10.82 6.27
N TYR A 98 5.33 10.74 7.59
CA TYR A 98 6.08 9.65 8.20
C TYR A 98 5.27 8.36 8.19
N VAL A 99 5.97 7.25 8.02
CA VAL A 99 5.40 5.90 8.05
C VAL A 99 5.31 5.41 9.49
N ILE A 100 4.15 4.88 9.85
CA ILE A 100 3.88 4.13 11.08
C ILE A 100 3.55 2.71 10.63
N ASP A 101 4.54 1.83 10.66
CA ASP A 101 4.42 0.45 10.22
C ASP A 101 4.33 -0.49 11.44
N PRO A 102 3.11 -0.85 11.90
CA PRO A 102 2.96 -1.74 13.04
C PRO A 102 3.46 -3.17 12.75
N THR A 103 3.75 -3.52 11.49
CA THR A 103 4.15 -4.87 11.08
C THR A 103 5.66 -5.02 10.97
N TRP A 104 6.36 -4.03 10.42
CA TRP A 104 7.84 -4.01 10.32
C TRP A 104 8.46 -3.10 11.37
N SER A 105 8.19 -3.41 12.64
CA SER A 105 8.58 -2.60 13.79
C SER A 105 10.09 -2.50 14.03
N ASP A 106 10.80 -3.63 14.05
CA ASP A 106 12.24 -3.69 14.37
C ASP A 106 13.15 -3.62 13.14
N LEU A 107 12.67 -4.12 12.00
CA LEU A 107 13.42 -4.14 10.74
C LEU A 107 13.20 -2.85 9.96
N GLY A 108 12.02 -2.23 10.07
CA GLY A 108 11.64 -1.10 9.23
C GLY A 108 11.50 -1.46 7.75
N GLY A 109 11.17 -0.44 6.96
CA GLY A 109 11.24 -0.48 5.51
C GLY A 109 12.11 0.65 4.98
N SER A 110 12.82 0.38 3.89
CA SER A 110 13.75 1.34 3.27
C SER A 110 13.03 2.29 2.30
N ALA A 111 11.85 1.92 1.82
CA ALA A 111 11.09 2.69 0.84
C ALA A 111 9.60 2.35 0.90
N TYR A 112 8.76 3.38 0.80
CA TYR A 112 7.30 3.27 0.83
C TYR A 112 6.69 4.19 -0.24
N LEU A 113 5.95 3.60 -1.19
CA LEU A 113 5.19 4.30 -2.21
C LEU A 113 3.75 3.81 -2.18
N GLY A 114 2.81 4.67 -1.83
CA GLY A 114 1.42 4.24 -1.66
C GLY A 114 0.38 5.34 -1.73
N ILE A 115 -0.88 4.94 -1.60
CA ILE A 115 -2.06 5.78 -1.68
C ILE A 115 -2.72 5.80 -0.31
N VAL A 116 -2.98 7.00 0.22
CA VAL A 116 -3.82 7.16 1.41
C VAL A 116 -5.26 6.87 1.02
N LEU A 117 -5.86 5.84 1.62
CA LEU A 117 -7.19 5.37 1.22
C LEU A 117 -8.28 5.94 2.13
N PRO A 118 -9.45 6.33 1.59
CA PRO A 118 -10.53 6.87 2.39
C PRO A 118 -11.09 5.81 3.37
N PRO A 119 -11.56 6.22 4.58
CA PRO A 119 -12.03 5.32 5.64
C PRO A 119 -13.07 4.25 5.24
N PRO A 120 -14.01 4.48 4.30
CA PRO A 120 -14.97 3.45 3.91
C PRO A 120 -14.36 2.23 3.21
N LEU A 121 -13.09 2.28 2.80
CA LEU A 121 -12.44 1.20 2.07
C LEU A 121 -11.67 0.22 2.96
N ARG A 122 -11.56 0.43 4.28
CA ARG A 122 -10.69 -0.40 5.15
C ARG A 122 -10.95 -1.91 4.95
N PRO A 123 -9.89 -2.74 4.94
CA PRO A 123 -10.05 -4.18 4.84
C PRO A 123 -10.88 -4.70 6.03
N CYS A 124 -11.86 -5.56 5.74
CA CYS A 124 -12.67 -6.20 6.77
C CYS A 124 -12.12 -7.60 7.10
N ALA A 125 -11.92 -7.88 8.39
CA ALA A 125 -11.67 -9.22 8.87
C ALA A 125 -12.78 -10.20 8.40
N PRO A 126 -12.46 -11.48 8.12
CA PRO A 126 -11.17 -12.16 8.31
C PRO A 126 -10.28 -12.13 7.06
N ARG A 127 -10.60 -11.31 6.04
CA ARG A 127 -9.81 -11.29 4.80
C ARG A 127 -8.55 -10.48 5.03
N ASN A 128 -7.41 -11.16 5.12
CA ASN A 128 -6.08 -10.55 5.19
C ASN A 128 -5.65 -9.90 3.85
N TRP A 129 -6.59 -9.45 3.02
CA TRP A 129 -6.30 -8.83 1.72
C TRP A 129 -6.46 -7.33 1.84
N GLY A 130 -5.52 -6.59 1.25
CA GLY A 130 -5.62 -5.14 1.10
C GLY A 130 -6.71 -4.71 0.13
N VAL A 131 -7.09 -3.45 0.21
CA VAL A 131 -7.95 -2.75 -0.74
C VAL A 131 -7.40 -2.82 -2.16
N LEU A 132 -6.08 -2.70 -2.32
CA LEU A 132 -5.38 -2.75 -3.59
C LEU A 132 -5.07 -4.18 -4.06
N GLU A 133 -5.48 -5.20 -3.31
CA GLU A 133 -5.31 -6.62 -3.68
C GLU A 133 -6.65 -7.36 -3.86
N ALA A 134 -7.69 -6.97 -3.10
CA ALA A 134 -8.98 -7.63 -3.17
C ALA A 134 -9.71 -7.26 -4.48
N PRO A 135 -10.18 -8.23 -5.30
CA PRO A 135 -10.79 -7.94 -6.60
C PRO A 135 -11.97 -6.96 -6.55
N ASP A 136 -12.83 -7.07 -5.53
CA ASP A 136 -14.04 -6.25 -5.40
C ASP A 136 -13.73 -4.75 -5.24
N SER A 137 -12.68 -4.42 -4.47
CA SER A 137 -12.23 -3.04 -4.27
C SER A 137 -11.29 -2.61 -5.39
N LEU A 138 -10.28 -3.42 -5.73
CA LEU A 138 -9.28 -3.07 -6.74
C LEU A 138 -9.93 -2.81 -8.10
N TYR A 139 -10.79 -3.69 -8.60
CA TYR A 139 -11.37 -3.50 -9.95
C TYR A 139 -12.25 -2.25 -10.03
N ARG A 140 -12.92 -1.89 -8.94
CA ARG A 140 -13.65 -0.63 -8.87
C ARG A 140 -12.71 0.56 -8.99
N LEU A 141 -11.61 0.57 -8.25
CA LEU A 141 -10.61 1.65 -8.30
C LEU A 141 -9.92 1.73 -9.67
N LEU A 142 -9.62 0.60 -10.29
CA LEU A 142 -9.02 0.57 -11.62
C LEU A 142 -9.98 1.10 -12.69
N ARG A 143 -11.25 0.65 -12.66
CA ARG A 143 -12.27 1.06 -13.63
C ARG A 143 -12.71 2.51 -13.44
N ASP A 144 -13.02 2.89 -12.20
CA ASP A 144 -13.72 4.12 -11.87
C ASP A 144 -12.78 5.22 -11.35
N GLY A 145 -11.55 4.88 -10.93
CA GLY A 145 -10.58 5.77 -10.28
C GLY A 145 -10.72 5.83 -8.76
N LEU A 146 -9.83 6.60 -8.12
CA LEU A 146 -9.95 7.01 -6.70
C LEU A 146 -11.05 8.05 -6.50
#